data_AF-A0A9W4P4H8-F1
#
_entry.id   AF-A0A9W4P4H8-F1
#
_cell.length_a   1.000
_cell.length_b   1.000
_cell.length_c   1.000
_cell.angle_alpha   90.00
_cell.angle_beta   90.00
_cell.angle_gamma   90.00
#
_symmetry.space_group_name_H-M   'P 1'
#
loop_
_entity.id
_entity.type
_entity.pdbx_description
1 polymer ?
#
loop_
_entity_poly.entity_id
_entity_poly.type
_entity_poly.pdbx_seq_one_letter_code
_entity_poly.pdbx_strand_id
1 'polypeptide(L)'
;MKCLTSMRLCARYISNRPFTRLSPQAPAFPLTHQFPRMASSAFHFAEGEDAQQLTRDADALLQQGWVQDGDGMGVTKTFHFKSYFKAVAFVNMIAAESASKKHHPTMTVRIGSVDVHWTTHRPRGFTQKDVTMAQHCDRGADLMGAVDPGQGLKCGPTV
;
A
#
# COMPACT_ATOMS: atom_id res chain seq x y z
N MET A 1 -37.91 -1.40 -49.66
CA MET A 1 -37.88 -2.84 -50.03
C MET A 1 -37.42 -3.62 -48.83
N LYS A 2 -38.32 -4.43 -48.26
CA LYS A 2 -38.05 -5.32 -47.12
C LYS A 2 -37.48 -6.62 -47.68
N CYS A 3 -36.41 -7.16 -47.11
CA CYS A 3 -36.09 -8.57 -47.27
C CYS A 3 -35.54 -9.13 -45.96
N LEU A 4 -36.44 -9.83 -45.27
CA LEU A 4 -36.18 -10.65 -44.09
C LEU A 4 -35.54 -11.97 -44.55
N THR A 5 -34.48 -12.42 -43.88
CA THR A 5 -33.98 -13.78 -44.06
C THR A 5 -34.11 -14.57 -42.75
N SER A 6 -35.20 -15.34 -42.75
CA SER A 6 -35.52 -16.56 -42.01
C SER A 6 -34.43 -17.15 -41.10
N MET A 7 -34.68 -17.07 -39.79
CA MET A 7 -34.02 -17.88 -38.75
C MET A 7 -34.74 -19.23 -38.66
N ARG A 8 -34.03 -20.33 -38.92
CA ARG A 8 -34.58 -21.69 -38.82
C ARG A 8 -34.77 -22.08 -37.34
N LEU A 9 -36.01 -22.34 -36.93
CA LEU A 9 -36.30 -23.06 -35.69
C LEU A 9 -35.85 -24.52 -35.84
N CYS A 10 -34.98 -24.98 -34.94
CA CYS A 10 -34.73 -26.40 -34.74
C CYS A 10 -35.18 -26.75 -33.31
N ALA A 11 -36.39 -27.27 -33.20
CA ALA A 11 -36.92 -27.84 -31.97
C ALA A 11 -36.15 -29.13 -31.64
N ARG A 12 -35.49 -29.17 -30.48
CA ARG A 12 -34.93 -30.41 -29.92
C ARG A 12 -35.55 -30.68 -28.55
N TYR A 13 -36.43 -31.68 -28.58
CA TYR A 13 -36.82 -32.64 -27.54
C TYR A 13 -36.26 -32.41 -26.12
N ILE A 14 -37.15 -32.08 -25.19
CA ILE A 14 -36.87 -32.11 -23.74
C ILE A 14 -37.12 -33.54 -23.25
N SER A 15 -36.05 -34.28 -22.95
CA SER A 15 -36.13 -35.58 -22.28
C SER A 15 -36.14 -35.36 -20.76
N ASN A 16 -37.29 -35.62 -20.13
CA ASN A 16 -37.40 -35.65 -18.67
C ASN A 16 -36.76 -36.93 -18.12
N ARG A 17 -35.57 -36.82 -17.53
CA ARG A 17 -34.99 -37.85 -16.66
C ARG A 17 -35.02 -37.39 -15.21
N PRO A 18 -35.43 -38.23 -14.24
CA PRO A 18 -35.45 -37.87 -12.83
C PRO A 18 -34.02 -37.69 -12.30
N PHE A 19 -33.82 -36.59 -11.56
CA PHE A 19 -32.57 -36.23 -10.91
C PHE A 19 -32.35 -37.16 -9.70
N THR A 20 -31.45 -38.14 -9.82
CA THR A 20 -30.94 -38.87 -8.65
C THR A 20 -29.90 -38.01 -7.94
N ARG A 21 -30.16 -37.72 -6.66
CA ARG A 21 -29.27 -36.93 -5.80
C ARG A 21 -28.02 -37.77 -5.46
N LEU A 22 -26.90 -37.48 -6.13
CA LEU A 22 -25.58 -38.00 -5.76
C LEU A 22 -25.01 -37.14 -4.61
N SER A 23 -24.67 -37.78 -3.50
CA SER A 23 -23.93 -37.16 -2.38
C SER A 23 -22.49 -36.86 -2.80
N PRO A 24 -21.95 -35.65 -2.55
CA PRO A 24 -20.53 -35.39 -2.76
C PRO A 24 -19.75 -35.79 -1.50
N GLN A 25 -18.93 -36.85 -1.59
CA GLN A 25 -17.78 -36.99 -0.69
C GLN A 25 -16.67 -36.08 -1.21
N ALA A 26 -16.37 -35.03 -0.46
CA ALA A 26 -15.20 -34.18 -0.70
C ALA A 26 -13.95 -34.86 -0.12
N PRO A 27 -12.81 -34.90 -0.84
CA PRO A 27 -11.55 -35.37 -0.28
C PRO A 27 -11.02 -34.36 0.75
N ALA A 28 -10.59 -34.88 1.90
CA ALA A 28 -9.90 -34.10 2.92
C ALA A 28 -8.48 -33.75 2.42
N PHE A 29 -8.25 -32.49 2.07
CA PHE A 29 -6.89 -31.97 1.92
C PHE A 29 -6.27 -31.78 3.30
N PRO A 30 -5.05 -32.26 3.55
CA PRO A 30 -4.36 -31.96 4.79
C PRO A 30 -4.06 -30.45 4.82
N LEU A 31 -4.66 -29.75 5.77
CA LEU A 31 -4.30 -28.39 6.14
C LEU A 31 -2.90 -28.43 6.74
N THR A 32 -1.87 -28.31 5.91
CA THR A 32 -0.61 -27.74 6.37
C THR A 32 -0.91 -26.30 6.76
N HIS A 33 -1.13 -26.08 8.04
CA HIS A 33 -1.11 -24.75 8.63
C HIS A 33 0.29 -24.17 8.45
N GLN A 34 0.51 -23.53 7.31
CA GLN A 34 1.56 -22.51 7.18
C GLN A 34 1.13 -21.39 8.13
N PHE A 35 1.63 -21.42 9.35
CA PHE A 35 1.45 -20.33 10.29
C PHE A 35 1.94 -19.05 9.62
N PRO A 36 1.17 -17.94 9.65
CA PRO A 36 1.70 -16.66 9.20
C PRO A 36 2.93 -16.35 10.06
N ARG A 37 4.08 -16.17 9.40
CA ARG A 37 5.31 -15.72 10.03
C ARG A 37 4.97 -14.42 10.76
N MET A 38 4.97 -14.44 12.10
CA MET A 38 4.82 -13.24 12.91
C MET A 38 5.83 -12.22 12.38
N ALA A 39 5.36 -11.03 12.02
CA ALA A 39 6.22 -9.94 11.58
C ALA A 39 7.31 -9.76 12.66
N SER A 40 8.57 -9.85 12.25
CA SER A 40 9.69 -9.50 13.11
C SER A 40 9.48 -8.06 13.53
N SER A 41 9.35 -7.80 14.83
CA SER A 41 9.28 -6.44 15.37
C SER A 41 10.60 -5.68 15.22
N ALA A 42 11.69 -6.38 14.86
CA ALA A 42 13.00 -5.79 14.70
C ALA A 42 13.26 -5.38 13.25
N PHE A 43 13.85 -4.21 13.05
CA PHE A 43 14.32 -3.75 11.74
C PHE A 43 15.49 -4.59 11.23
N HIS A 44 15.50 -4.81 9.92
CA HIS A 44 16.60 -5.40 9.18
C HIS A 44 17.41 -4.27 8.53
N PHE A 45 18.52 -3.90 9.15
CA PHE A 45 19.40 -2.83 8.65
C PHE A 45 20.28 -3.31 7.50
N ALA A 46 20.61 -2.39 6.59
CA ALA A 46 21.54 -2.70 5.52
C ALA A 46 22.97 -2.85 6.05
N GLU A 47 23.80 -3.58 5.29
CA GLU A 47 25.22 -3.75 5.62
C GLU A 47 25.97 -2.42 5.67
N GLY A 48 26.79 -2.24 6.71
CA GLY A 48 27.64 -1.06 6.89
C GLY A 48 26.99 0.10 7.67
N GLU A 49 25.72 -0.03 8.05
CA GLU A 49 25.04 0.96 8.89
C GLU A 49 25.37 0.77 10.39
N ASP A 50 25.27 1.86 11.16
CA ASP A 50 25.31 1.81 12.63
C ASP A 50 23.96 1.33 13.16
N ALA A 51 23.89 0.05 13.54
CA ALA A 51 22.66 -0.56 14.04
C ALA A 51 22.13 0.11 15.32
N GLN A 52 23.00 0.60 16.22
CA GLN A 52 22.54 1.23 17.46
C GLN A 52 21.92 2.58 17.18
N GLN A 53 22.53 3.38 16.30
CA GLN A 53 21.96 4.65 15.87
C GLN A 53 20.65 4.46 15.12
N LEU A 54 20.60 3.52 14.16
CA LEU A 54 19.39 3.25 13.39
C LEU A 54 18.25 2.71 14.23
N THR A 55 18.51 1.90 15.26
CA THR A 55 17.44 1.49 16.19
C THR A 55 16.82 2.70 16.87
N ARG A 56 17.63 3.64 17.39
CA ARG A 56 17.10 4.86 18.03
C ARG A 56 16.30 5.73 17.06
N ASP A 57 16.81 5.90 15.85
CA ASP A 57 16.14 6.69 14.82
C ASP A 57 14.84 6.05 14.36
N ALA A 58 14.83 4.72 14.19
CA ALA A 58 13.63 3.97 13.85
C ALA A 58 12.58 4.09 14.96
N ASP A 59 12.97 3.92 16.23
CA ASP A 59 12.07 4.07 17.38
C ASP A 59 11.45 5.48 17.42
N ALA A 60 12.23 6.52 17.12
CA ALA A 60 11.73 7.89 17.03
C ALA A 60 10.69 8.06 15.90
N LEU A 61 10.92 7.47 14.72
CA LEU A 61 9.95 7.48 13.63
C LEU A 61 8.65 6.75 14.02
N LEU A 62 8.76 5.60 14.69
CA LEU A 62 7.59 4.85 15.15
C LEU A 62 6.75 5.68 16.13
N GLN A 63 7.39 6.42 17.04
CA GLN A 63 6.71 7.36 17.95
C GLN A 63 6.03 8.52 17.21
N GLN A 64 6.54 8.89 16.03
CA GLN A 64 5.99 9.93 15.15
C GLN A 64 4.92 9.37 14.19
N GLY A 65 4.46 8.14 14.39
CA GLY A 65 3.38 7.54 13.61
C GLY A 65 3.81 6.93 12.28
N TRP A 66 5.12 6.74 12.05
CA TRP A 66 5.57 5.81 11.02
C TRP A 66 5.34 4.37 11.46
N VAL A 67 5.16 3.49 10.50
CA VAL A 67 4.94 2.06 10.74
C VAL A 67 6.00 1.27 9.99
N GLN A 68 6.60 0.30 10.65
CA GLN A 68 7.52 -0.64 10.01
C GLN A 68 6.80 -1.47 8.95
N ASP A 69 7.43 -1.69 7.80
CA ASP A 69 6.87 -2.56 6.77
C ASP A 69 6.94 -4.06 7.16
N GLY A 70 6.23 -4.90 6.41
CA GLY A 70 6.12 -6.33 6.73
C GLY A 70 7.44 -7.11 6.61
N ASP A 71 8.41 -6.58 5.86
CA ASP A 71 9.74 -7.18 5.67
C ASP A 71 10.75 -6.69 6.72
N GLY A 72 10.38 -5.69 7.52
CA GLY A 72 11.24 -5.02 8.49
C GLY A 72 12.35 -4.17 7.86
N MET A 73 12.31 -3.91 6.55
CA MET A 73 13.37 -3.23 5.79
C MET A 73 13.01 -1.79 5.41
N GLY A 74 11.84 -1.32 5.85
CA GLY A 74 11.33 -0.01 5.48
C GLY A 74 10.29 0.51 6.45
N VAL A 75 9.85 1.73 6.18
CA VAL A 75 8.83 2.44 6.95
C VAL A 75 7.78 3.04 6.03
N THR A 76 6.54 3.10 6.50
CA THR A 76 5.41 3.70 5.80
C THR A 76 4.66 4.68 6.70
N LYS A 77 4.13 5.75 6.10
CA LYS A 77 3.21 6.69 6.77
C LYS A 77 2.24 7.29 5.76
N THR A 78 1.02 7.52 6.22
CA THR A 78 -0.03 8.20 5.44
C THR A 78 -0.18 9.63 5.94
N PHE A 79 -0.02 10.59 5.05
CA PHE A 79 -0.23 12.01 5.30
C PHE A 79 -1.57 12.44 4.72
N HIS A 80 -2.34 13.28 5.44
CA HIS A 80 -3.67 13.69 5.02
C HIS A 80 -3.75 15.20 4.82
N PHE A 81 -4.54 15.64 3.84
CA PHE A 81 -4.65 17.05 3.45
C PHE A 81 -6.09 17.41 3.11
N LYS A 82 -6.50 18.65 3.44
CA LYS A 82 -7.83 19.20 3.10
C LYS A 82 -8.01 19.55 1.61
N SER A 83 -6.95 19.44 0.80
CA SER A 83 -6.98 19.76 -0.63
C SER A 83 -6.07 18.82 -1.40
N TYR A 84 -6.54 18.35 -2.57
CA TYR A 84 -5.73 17.57 -3.48
C TYR A 84 -4.49 18.33 -3.97
N PHE A 85 -4.60 19.66 -4.15
CA PHE A 85 -3.45 20.49 -4.52
C PHE A 85 -2.34 20.43 -3.47
N LYS A 86 -2.69 20.45 -2.18
CA LYS A 86 -1.71 20.31 -1.09
C LYS A 86 -1.06 18.92 -1.09
N ALA A 87 -1.83 17.86 -1.34
CA ALA A 87 -1.29 16.51 -1.49
C ALA A 87 -0.26 16.42 -2.63
N VAL A 88 -0.56 17.00 -3.80
CA VAL A 88 0.37 17.03 -4.94
C VAL A 88 1.58 17.93 -4.66
N ALA A 89 1.40 19.08 -4.01
CA ALA A 89 2.51 19.95 -3.60
C ALA A 89 3.48 19.22 -2.65
N PHE A 90 2.94 18.46 -1.69
CA PHE A 90 3.72 17.60 -0.80
C PHE A 90 4.53 16.54 -1.56
N VAL A 91 3.90 15.85 -2.54
CA VAL A 91 4.59 14.87 -3.40
C VAL A 91 5.74 15.51 -4.18
N ASN A 92 5.53 16.69 -4.76
CA ASN A 92 6.56 17.38 -5.52
C ASN A 92 7.75 17.80 -4.64
N MET A 93 7.49 18.20 -3.41
CA MET A 93 8.52 18.54 -2.43
C MET A 93 9.36 17.30 -2.08
N ILE A 94 8.72 16.15 -1.84
CA ILE A 94 9.44 14.88 -1.64
C ILE A 94 10.28 14.52 -2.89
N ALA A 95 9.70 14.67 -4.09
CA ALA A 95 10.38 14.33 -5.34
C ALA A 95 11.66 15.15 -5.55
N ALA A 96 11.64 16.45 -5.21
CA ALA A 96 12.80 17.32 -5.31
C ALA A 96 13.95 16.87 -4.40
N GLU A 97 13.66 16.58 -3.13
CA GLU A 97 14.68 16.11 -2.18
C GLU A 97 15.17 14.69 -2.53
N SER A 98 14.26 13.82 -3.00
CA SER A 98 14.59 12.47 -3.46
C SER A 98 15.65 12.48 -4.56
N ALA A 99 15.52 13.40 -5.52
CA ALA A 99 16.50 13.58 -6.59
C ALA A 99 17.87 14.04 -6.06
N SER A 100 17.89 14.97 -5.10
CA SER A 100 19.12 15.45 -4.44
C SER A 100 19.83 14.33 -3.67
N LYS A 101 19.07 13.53 -2.91
CA LYS A 101 19.60 12.42 -2.09
C LYS A 101 19.87 11.15 -2.88
N LYS A 102 19.41 11.07 -4.13
CA LYS A 102 19.41 9.86 -4.96
C LYS A 102 18.77 8.68 -4.21
N HIS A 103 17.66 8.94 -3.55
CA HIS A 103 16.90 7.97 -2.76
C HIS A 103 15.42 8.22 -3.01
N HIS A 104 14.68 7.22 -3.49
CA HIS A 104 13.33 7.42 -4.02
C HIS A 104 12.32 6.58 -3.24
N PRO A 105 11.15 7.13 -2.88
CA PRO A 105 10.11 6.40 -2.19
C PRO A 105 9.19 5.70 -3.18
N THR A 106 8.39 4.77 -2.66
CA THR A 106 7.10 4.46 -3.29
C THR A 106 6.04 5.40 -2.71
N MET A 107 5.29 6.09 -3.56
CA MET A 107 4.21 6.99 -3.13
C MET A 107 2.88 6.66 -3.80
N THR A 108 1.79 6.65 -3.03
CA THR A 108 0.42 6.53 -3.54
C THR A 108 -0.38 7.77 -3.18
N VAL A 109 -0.86 8.50 -4.20
CA VAL A 109 -1.65 9.73 -4.02
C VAL A 109 -3.13 9.40 -4.14
N ARG A 110 -3.92 9.85 -3.17
CA ARG A 110 -5.39 9.82 -3.16
C ARG A 110 -5.92 11.23 -2.95
N ILE A 111 -7.24 11.41 -3.13
CA ILE A 111 -7.88 12.74 -3.15
C ILE A 111 -7.53 13.62 -1.92
N GLY A 112 -7.35 13.01 -0.74
CA GLY A 112 -7.03 13.71 0.50
C GLY A 112 -5.89 13.09 1.29
N SER A 113 -5.10 12.20 0.69
CA SER A 113 -3.98 11.56 1.39
C SER A 113 -2.84 11.15 0.46
N VAL A 114 -1.65 11.01 1.02
CA VAL A 114 -0.45 10.48 0.36
C VAL A 114 0.14 9.40 1.26
N ASP A 115 0.21 8.17 0.77
CA ASP A 115 1.02 7.13 1.41
C ASP A 115 2.45 7.26 0.90
N VAL A 116 3.42 7.20 1.81
CA VAL A 116 4.84 7.25 1.51
C VAL A 116 5.51 6.05 2.14
N HIS A 117 6.25 5.28 1.35
CA HIS A 117 7.05 4.14 1.81
C HIS A 117 8.52 4.34 1.42
N TRP A 118 9.40 4.19 2.40
CA TRP A 118 10.85 4.30 2.28
C TRP A 118 11.50 2.95 2.61
N THR A 119 12.39 2.51 1.72
CA THR A 119 13.28 1.35 1.94
C THR A 119 14.50 1.49 1.03
N THR A 120 15.63 0.89 1.43
CA THR A 120 16.85 0.85 0.61
C THR A 120 17.02 -0.49 -0.06
N HIS A 121 17.13 -0.46 -1.39
CA HIS A 121 17.31 -1.67 -2.20
C HIS A 121 18.77 -2.17 -2.23
N ARG A 122 19.76 -1.27 -2.11
CA ARG A 122 21.19 -1.59 -2.18
C ARG A 122 22.06 -0.64 -1.32
N PRO A 123 22.88 -1.16 -0.39
CA PRO A 123 22.76 -2.52 0.18
C PRO A 123 21.34 -2.74 0.73
N ARG A 124 20.85 -3.98 0.67
CA ARG A 124 19.45 -4.28 1.00
C ARG A 124 19.21 -4.13 2.50
N GLY A 125 18.24 -3.32 2.90
CA GLY A 125 17.82 -3.14 4.29
C GLY A 125 17.41 -1.69 4.58
N PHE A 126 17.01 -1.42 5.82
CA PHE A 126 16.73 -0.06 6.27
C PHE A 126 18.04 0.70 6.53
N THR A 127 18.12 1.96 6.09
CA THR A 127 19.34 2.79 6.20
C THR A 127 19.06 4.18 6.76
N GLN A 128 20.14 4.93 7.06
CA GLN A 128 20.01 6.33 7.48
C GLN A 128 19.35 7.23 6.42
N LYS A 129 19.39 6.84 5.12
CA LYS A 129 18.69 7.58 4.06
C LYS A 129 17.18 7.47 4.20
N ASP A 130 16.68 6.30 4.57
CA ASP A 130 15.26 6.08 4.83
C ASP A 130 14.80 6.98 6.00
N VAL A 131 15.58 7.02 7.08
CA VAL A 131 15.33 7.92 8.22
C VAL A 131 15.30 9.38 7.80
N THR A 132 16.34 9.84 7.08
CA THR A 132 16.49 11.23 6.66
C THR A 132 15.29 11.69 5.82
N MET A 133 14.86 10.83 4.89
CA MET A 133 13.76 11.14 4.01
C MET A 133 12.39 11.06 4.71
N ALA A 134 12.20 10.12 5.65
CA ALA A 134 11.01 10.08 6.49
C ALA A 134 10.84 11.39 7.31
N GLN A 135 11.90 11.85 7.96
CA GLN A 135 11.90 13.13 8.69
C GLN A 135 11.68 14.34 7.77
N HIS A 136 12.16 14.28 6.54
CA HIS A 136 11.88 15.30 5.54
C HIS A 136 10.38 15.34 5.17
N CYS A 137 9.74 14.17 5.02
CA CYS A 137 8.30 14.09 4.84
C CYS A 137 7.54 14.71 6.02
N ASP A 138 7.93 14.44 7.27
CA ASP A 138 7.25 15.02 8.43
C ASP A 138 7.29 16.56 8.42
N ARG A 139 8.48 17.15 8.24
CA ARG A 139 8.62 18.61 8.13
C ARG A 139 7.83 19.20 6.97
N GLY A 140 7.86 18.52 5.82
CA GLY A 140 7.14 18.96 4.64
C GLY A 140 5.62 18.89 4.81
N ALA A 141 5.13 17.87 5.52
CA ALA A 141 3.72 17.72 5.82
C ALA A 141 3.21 18.85 6.72
N ASP A 142 3.99 19.22 7.74
CA ASP A 142 3.69 20.36 8.61
C ASP A 142 3.60 21.67 7.83
N LEU A 143 4.59 21.95 6.96
CA LEU A 143 4.60 23.15 6.11
C LEU A 143 3.41 23.21 5.14
N MET A 144 2.97 22.06 4.63
CA MET A 144 1.82 21.98 3.73
C MET A 144 0.48 21.98 4.49
N GLY A 145 0.49 21.97 5.82
CA GLY A 145 -0.69 21.93 6.66
C GLY A 145 -1.42 20.60 6.55
N ALA A 146 -0.70 19.51 6.79
CA ALA A 146 -1.28 18.20 7.01
C ALA A 146 -2.27 18.22 8.17
N VAL A 147 -3.23 17.31 8.12
CA VAL A 147 -4.32 17.19 9.10
C VAL A 147 -4.44 15.76 9.58
N ASP A 148 -5.23 15.57 10.64
CA ASP A 148 -5.50 14.23 11.15
C ASP A 148 -6.21 13.35 10.10
N PRO A 149 -6.03 12.01 10.13
CA PRO A 149 -6.59 11.09 9.15
C PRO A 149 -8.08 11.25 8.81
N GLY A 150 -8.90 11.66 9.78
CA GLY A 150 -10.34 11.88 9.59
C GLY A 150 -10.72 13.18 8.89
N GLN A 151 -9.78 14.13 8.75
CA GLN A 151 -9.99 15.49 8.27
C GLN A 151 -9.50 15.73 6.85
N GLY A 152 -8.87 14.74 6.22
CA GLY A 152 -8.46 14.81 4.82
C GLY A 152 -9.66 14.98 3.88
N LEU A 153 -9.41 15.51 2.69
CA LEU A 153 -10.43 15.68 1.65
C LEU A 153 -11.08 14.31 1.34
N LYS A 154 -12.41 14.26 1.32
CA LYS A 154 -13.19 13.05 1.02
C LYS A 154 -13.89 13.18 -0.32
N CYS A 155 -14.05 12.08 -1.04
CA CYS A 155 -14.93 12.02 -2.19
C CYS A 155 -16.40 12.08 -1.73
N GLY A 156 -17.18 13.02 -2.25
CA GLY A 156 -18.62 13.12 -2.02
C GLY A 156 -19.19 14.45 -2.54
N PRO A 157 -20.51 14.54 -2.81
CA PRO A 157 -21.11 15.80 -3.23
C PRO A 157 -20.97 16.82 -2.09
N THR A 158 -20.44 17.99 -2.41
CA THR A 158 -20.54 19.15 -1.53
C THR A 158 -22.02 19.55 -1.54
N VAL A 159 -22.69 19.38 -0.40
CA VAL A 159 -24.07 19.86 -0.20
C VAL A 159 -24.16 21.36 -0.36
#